data_AF-A0A3C0RZ68-F1
#
_entry.id   AF-A0A3C0RZ68-F1
#
_cell.length_a   1.000
_cell.length_b   1.000
_cell.length_c   1.000
_cell.angle_alpha   90.00
_cell.angle_beta   90.00
_cell.angle_gamma   90.00
#
_symmetry.space_group_name_H-M   'P 1'
#
loop_
_entity.id
_entity.type
_entity.pdbx_description
1 polymer ?
#
loop_
_entity_poly.entity_id
_entity_poly.type
_entity_poly.pdbx_seq_one_letter_code
_entity_poly.pdbx_strand_id
1 'polypeptide(L)' 'MKRILLLTDFSENALLAAQQVALCTEAWKTQKVIIYHTYNSVTIVNNEPIVIVNDEVKEAKEKEL' A
#
# COMPACT_ATOMS: atom_id res chain seq x y z
N MET A 1 0.40 5.32 -18.59
CA MET A 1 0.81 4.47 -17.44
C MET A 1 -0.24 3.39 -17.27
N LYS A 2 0.07 2.08 -17.19
CA LYS A 2 -1.00 1.05 -17.22
C LYS A 2 -1.77 0.93 -15.91
N ARG A 3 -1.07 1.02 -14.77
CA ARG A 3 -1.64 0.84 -13.44
C ARG A 3 -1.00 1.81 -12.45
N ILE A 4 -1.78 2.29 -11.49
CA ILE A 4 -1.31 3.08 -10.34
C ILE A 4 -1.66 2.32 -9.06
N LEU A 5 -0.70 2.19 -8.15
CA LEU A 5 -0.94 1.76 -6.77
C LEU A 5 -0.86 3.00 -5.90
N LEU A 6 -1.94 3.31 -5.18
CA LEU A 6 -2.00 4.39 -4.21
C LEU A 6 -2.13 3.79 -2.81
N LEU A 7 -1.14 4.03 -1.97
CA LEU A 7 -1.17 3.68 -0.55
C LEU A 7 -1.80 4.84 0.21
N THR A 8 -2.81 4.55 1.04
CA THR A 8 -3.57 5.56 1.79
C THR A 8 -3.62 5.26 3.28
N ASP A 9 -3.76 6.30 4.09
CA ASP A 9 -4.01 6.28 5.52
C ASP A 9 -5.21 7.19 5.86
N PHE A 10 -5.45 7.47 7.14
CA PHE A 10 -6.56 8.31 7.61
C PHE A 10 -6.29 9.83 7.51
N SER A 11 -5.19 10.25 6.86
CA SER A 11 -4.86 11.66 6.75
C SER A 11 -5.62 12.36 5.63
N GLU A 12 -5.86 13.67 5.79
CA GLU A 12 -6.40 14.51 4.71
C GLU A 12 -5.48 14.51 3.48
N ASN A 13 -4.17 14.37 3.67
CA ASN A 13 -3.21 14.26 2.58
C ASN A 13 -3.44 13.02 1.71
N ALA A 14 -3.83 11.89 2.30
CA ALA A 14 -4.16 10.69 1.55
C ALA A 14 -5.43 10.87 0.69
N LEU A 15 -6.41 11.63 1.19
CA LEU A 15 -7.59 12.01 0.41
C LEU A 15 -7.22 12.91 -0.77
N LEU A 16 -6.41 13.95 -0.54
CA LEU A 16 -5.92 14.84 -1.60
C LEU A 16 -5.11 14.08 -2.65
N ALA A 17 -4.26 13.14 -2.22
CA ALA A 17 -3.50 12.29 -3.14
C ALA A 17 -4.43 11.42 -4.01
N ALA A 18 -5.50 10.85 -3.44
CA ALA A 18 -6.49 10.09 -4.20
C ALA A 18 -7.21 10.95 -5.24
N GLN A 19 -7.60 12.17 -4.88
CA GLN A 19 -8.22 13.13 -5.80
C GLN A 19 -7.27 13.51 -6.93
N GLN A 20 -5.99 13.76 -6.62
CA GLN A 20 -5.00 14.09 -7.63
C GLN A 20 -4.75 12.93 -8.59
N VAL A 21 -4.64 11.70 -8.08
CA VAL A 21 -4.51 10.51 -8.93
C VAL A 21 -5.71 10.36 -9.86
N ALA A 22 -6.93 10.61 -9.37
CA ALA A 22 -8.14 10.57 -10.18
C ALA A 22 -8.05 11.53 -11.38
N LEU A 23 -7.64 12.78 -11.15
CA LEU A 23 -7.44 13.77 -12.22
C LEU A 23 -6.37 13.34 -13.23
N CYS A 24 -5.30 12.70 -12.76
CA CYS A 24 -4.21 12.22 -13.61
C CYS A 24 -4.58 10.98 -14.44
N THR A 25 -5.65 10.25 -14.10
CA THR A 25 -6.00 9.00 -14.81
C THR A 25 -6.28 9.24 -16.29
N GLU A 26 -6.97 10.32 -16.63
CA GLU A 26 -7.31 10.69 -18.00
C GLU A 26 -6.06 11.08 -18.79
N ALA A 27 -5.28 12.03 -18.25
CA ALA A 27 -4.06 12.52 -18.88
C ALA A 27 -3.04 11.39 -19.13
N TRP A 28 -2.96 10.42 -18.21
CA TRP A 28 -2.00 9.31 -18.30
C TRP A 28 -2.55 8.06 -18.98
N LYS A 29 -3.80 8.10 -19.46
CA LYS A 29 -4.54 6.96 -20.02
C LYS A 29 -4.42 5.73 -19.11
N THR A 30 -4.63 5.94 -17.81
CA THR A 30 -4.48 4.92 -16.79
C THR A 30 -5.63 3.92 -16.88
N GLN A 31 -5.31 2.63 -16.96
CA GLN A 31 -6.33 1.58 -17.12
C GLN A 31 -6.91 1.13 -15.78
N LYS A 32 -6.12 1.21 -14.69
CA LYS A 32 -6.55 0.78 -13.36
C LYS A 32 -5.81 1.55 -12.27
N VAL A 33 -6.56 2.03 -11.28
CA VAL A 33 -6.02 2.53 -10.02
C VAL A 33 -6.38 1.52 -8.93
N ILE A 34 -5.39 1.11 -8.15
CA ILE A 34 -5.56 0.25 -6.98
C ILE A 34 -5.31 1.12 -5.77
N ILE A 35 -6.33 1.25 -4.92
CA ILE A 35 -6.22 1.99 -3.66
C ILE A 35 -6.06 0.95 -2.55
N TYR A 36 -4.97 1.05 -1.80
CA TYR A 36 -4.68 0.18 -0.67
C TYR A 36 -4.61 1.02 0.59
N HIS A 37 -5.56 0.80 1.49
CA HIS A 37 -5.66 1.53 2.75
C HIS A 37 -5.04 0.73 3.89
N THR A 38 -4.08 1.31 4.60
CA THR A 38 -3.39 0.63 5.70
C THR A 38 -4.00 1.06 7.04
N TYR A 39 -4.61 0.13 7.76
CA TYR A 39 -5.13 0.38 9.11
C TYR A 39 -4.04 0.42 10.18
N ASN A 40 -2.85 -0.13 9.88
CA ASN A 40 -1.68 -0.05 10.73
C ASN A 40 -0.77 1.06 10.20
N SER A 41 -0.77 2.22 10.86
CA SER A 41 0.23 3.25 10.63
C SER A 41 1.58 2.73 11.14
N VAL A 42 2.41 2.21 10.24
CA VAL A 42 3.83 2.08 10.54
C VAL A 42 4.38 3.50 10.53
N THR A 43 4.49 4.08 11.71
CA THR A 43 5.09 5.40 11.93
C THR A 43 6.55 5.30 11.56
N ILE A 44 6.87 5.58 10.29
CA ILE A 44 8.23 5.64 9.76
C ILE A 44 8.90 4.25 9.72
N VAL A 45 8.94 3.67 8.53
CA VAL A 45 9.99 2.68 8.23
C VAL A 45 11.29 3.47 8.18
N ASN A 46 12.16 3.34 9.19
CA ASN A 46 13.60 3.47 8.91
C ASN A 46 13.89 2.58 7.69
N ASN A 47 14.89 2.87 6.86
CA ASN A 47 15.20 2.11 5.63
C ASN A 47 15.45 0.58 5.79
N GLU A 48 15.16 0.02 6.96
CA GLU A 48 15.14 -1.40 7.25
C GLU A 48 13.78 -2.00 6.83
N PRO A 49 13.77 -3.02 5.95
CA PRO A 49 12.54 -3.67 5.54
C PRO A 49 11.85 -4.33 6.75
N ILE A 50 10.66 -3.86 7.09
CA ILE A 50 9.82 -4.54 8.08
C ILE A 50 9.18 -5.74 7.39
N VAL A 51 9.71 -6.93 7.65
CA VAL A 51 9.07 -8.19 7.29
C VAL A 51 8.05 -8.52 8.37
N ILE A 52 6.77 -8.20 8.11
CA ILE A 52 5.66 -8.70 8.94
C ILE A 52 5.42 -10.15 8.52
N VAL A 53 5.95 -11.10 9.29
CA VAL A 53 5.60 -12.51 9.14
C VAL A 53 4.26 -12.70 9.88
N ASN A 54 3.22 -13.09 9.16
CA ASN A 54 1.96 -13.51 9.77
C ASN A 54 2.26 -14.74 10.64
N ASP A 55 1.83 -14.78 11.91
CA ASP A 55 2.20 -15.86 12.85
C ASP A 55 1.83 -17.25 12.32
N GLU A 56 0.75 -17.34 11.54
CA GLU A 56 0.33 -18.55 10.81
C GLU A 56 1.41 -19.09 9.86
N VAL A 57 2.22 -18.23 9.25
CA VAL A 57 3.30 -18.59 8.32
C VAL A 57 4.54 -19.05 9.09
N LYS A 58 4.76 -18.51 10.29
CA LYS A 58 5.89 -18.90 11.15
C LYS A 58 5.71 -20.32 11.66
N GLU A 59 4.53 -20.66 12.19
CA GLU A 59 4.24 -22.02 12.66
C GLU A 59 4.29 -23.07 11.53
N ALA A 60 3.84 -22.70 10.32
CA ALA A 60 3.92 -23.58 9.16
C ALA A 60 5.38 -23.88 8.77
N LYS A 61 6.27 -22.90 8.90
CA LYS A 61 7.71 -23.04 8.58
C LYS A 61 8.50 -23.78 9.65
N GLU A 62 8.12 -23.67 10.93
CA GLU A 62 8.78 -24.39 12.03
C GLU A 62 8.47 -25.89 12.05
N LYS A 63 7.34 -26.33 11.47
CA LYS A 63 6.98 -27.76 11.35
C LYS A 63 7.63 -28.48 10.17
N GLU A 64 8.25 -27.76 9.25
CA GLU A 64 8.96 -28.33 8.09
C GLU A 64 10.47 -28.54 8.35
N LEU A 65 10.97 -28.19 9.54
CA LEU A 65 12.36 -28.38 10.01
C LEU A 65 12.44 -29.56 10.99
#